data_AF-A0A2H0XWP6-F1
#
_entry.id   AF-A0A2H0XWP6-F1
#
_cell.length_a   1.000
_cell.length_b   1.000
_cell.length_c   1.000
_cell.angle_alpha   90.00
_cell.angle_beta   90.00
_cell.angle_gamma   90.00
#
_symmetry.space_group_name_H-M   'P 1'
#
loop_
_entity.id
_entity.type
_entity.pdbx_description
1 polymer ?
#
loop_
_entity_poly.entity_id
_entity_poly.type
_entity_poly.pdbx_seq_one_letter_code
_entity_poly.pdbx_strand_id
1 'polypeptide(L)'
;MNNDFFAKLKLFWIKNRKLIITWLIIISGITLGLLFHVDKAVITVIALAFGVFSNAFAGLLGIIGLVPLLGPIIVKVLSLPFFWLMNAVGYYVSAMAIKKGYKQDVLSYRIVTVIFLIGFVLGFIIAKLIG
;
A
#
# COMPACT_ATOMS: atom_id res chain seq x y z
N MET A 1 40.33 -6.27 19.22
CA MET A 1 39.22 -5.51 18.57
C MET A 1 37.92 -5.99 19.22
N ASN A 2 37.26 -5.14 20.01
CA ASN A 2 36.45 -5.53 21.17
C ASN A 2 35.03 -6.03 20.83
N ASN A 3 34.57 -7.10 21.51
CA ASN A 3 33.20 -7.64 21.43
C ASN A 3 32.12 -6.58 21.73
N ASP A 4 32.43 -5.56 22.52
CA ASP A 4 31.54 -4.44 22.83
C ASP A 4 31.14 -3.62 21.59
N PHE A 5 32.01 -3.55 20.58
CA PHE A 5 31.72 -2.84 19.34
C PHE A 5 30.63 -3.56 18.54
N PHE A 6 30.75 -4.88 18.35
CA PHE A 6 29.77 -5.69 17.64
C PHE A 6 28.42 -5.75 18.38
N ALA A 7 28.44 -5.79 19.71
CA ALA A 7 27.23 -5.72 20.52
C ALA A 7 26.50 -4.37 20.34
N LYS A 8 27.22 -3.25 20.40
CA LYS A 8 26.67 -1.91 20.14
C LYS A 8 26.15 -1.77 18.70
N LEU A 9 26.86 -2.32 17.72
CA LEU A 9 26.46 -2.31 16.31
C LEU A 9 25.16 -3.11 16.09
N LYS A 10 25.05 -4.29 16.71
CA LYS A 10 23.85 -5.14 16.63
C LYS A 10 22.63 -4.44 17.24
N LEU A 11 22.81 -3.79 18.40
CA LEU A 11 21.74 -3.02 19.04
C LEU A 11 21.30 -1.82 18.20
N PHE A 12 22.26 -1.10 17.60
CA PHE A 12 21.98 0.01 16.70
C PHE A 12 21.18 -0.44 15.47
N TRP A 13 21.55 -1.57 14.85
CA TRP A 13 20.87 -2.11 13.68
C TRP A 13 19.41 -2.48 13.99
N ILE A 14 19.18 -3.17 15.11
CA ILE A 14 17.82 -3.59 15.50
C ILE A 14 16.94 -2.36 15.78
N LYS A 15 17.49 -1.37 16.51
CA LYS A 15 16.75 -0.15 16.88
C LYS A 15 16.39 0.70 15.66
N ASN A 16 17.29 0.83 14.70
CA ASN A 16 17.13 1.72 13.55
C ASN A 16 16.80 1.00 12.23
N ARG A 17 16.40 -0.27 12.29
CA ARG A 17 16.16 -1.12 11.11
C ARG A 17 15.27 -0.44 10.06
N LYS A 18 14.19 0.22 10.48
CA LYS A 18 13.28 0.91 9.55
C LYS A 18 13.99 2.03 8.78
N LEU A 19 14.73 2.89 9.48
CA LEU A 19 15.51 3.97 8.86
C LEU A 19 16.56 3.42 7.89
N ILE A 20 17.31 2.40 8.32
CA ILE A 20 18.35 1.78 7.49
C ILE A 20 17.75 1.19 6.20
N ILE A 21 16.62 0.48 6.30
CA ILE A 21 15.93 -0.07 5.13
C ILE A 21 15.45 1.04 4.19
N THR A 22 14.87 2.13 4.73
CA THR A 22 14.42 3.26 3.89
C THR A 22 15.58 3.89 3.12
N TRP A 23 16.72 4.13 3.78
CA TRP A 23 17.91 4.66 3.11
C TRP A 23 18.45 3.72 2.04
N LEU A 24 18.47 2.40 2.32
CA LEU A 24 18.88 1.40 1.34
C LEU A 24 17.99 1.40 0.09
N ILE A 25 16.67 1.55 0.25
CA ILE A 25 15.72 1.62 -0.87
C ILE A 25 15.94 2.89 -1.71
N ILE A 26 16.18 4.04 -1.07
CA ILE A 26 16.42 5.30 -1.79
C ILE A 26 17.73 5.20 -2.60
N ILE A 27 18.80 4.72 -1.96
CA ILE A 27 20.10 4.56 -2.62
C ILE A 27 20.01 3.55 -3.77
N SER A 28 19.32 2.43 -3.57
CA SER A 28 19.14 1.44 -4.62
C SER A 28 18.33 2.00 -5.79
N GLY A 29 17.25 2.75 -5.53
CA GLY A 29 16.46 3.41 -6.56
C GLY A 29 17.26 4.40 -7.41
N ILE A 30 18.07 5.24 -6.77
CA ILE A 30 18.96 6.18 -7.48
C ILE A 30 20.00 5.42 -8.30
N THR A 31 20.61 4.38 -7.73
CA THR A 31 21.64 3.58 -8.41
C THR A 31 21.07 2.84 -9.62
N LEU A 32 19.87 2.25 -9.48
CA LEU A 32 19.16 1.60 -10.59
C LEU A 32 18.81 2.62 -11.68
N GLY A 33 18.32 3.80 -11.32
CA GLY A 33 18.04 4.87 -12.29
C GLY A 33 19.28 5.25 -13.09
N LEU A 34 20.43 5.39 -12.42
CA LEU A 34 21.71 5.66 -13.09
C LEU A 34 22.17 4.47 -13.95
N LEU A 35 22.01 3.24 -13.48
CA LEU A 35 22.38 2.02 -14.22
C LEU A 35 21.56 1.85 -15.51
N PHE A 36 20.27 2.17 -15.46
CA PHE A 36 19.39 2.17 -16.63
C PHE A 36 19.51 3.44 -17.48
N HIS A 37 20.51 4.29 -17.22
CA HIS A 37 20.79 5.52 -17.96
C HIS A 37 19.60 6.50 -18.00
N VAL A 38 18.79 6.50 -16.94
CA VAL A 38 17.72 7.50 -16.77
C VAL A 38 18.38 8.87 -16.61
N ASP A 39 17.83 9.88 -17.27
CA ASP A 39 18.31 11.26 -17.17
C ASP A 39 18.36 11.69 -15.70
N LYS A 40 19.49 12.27 -15.28
CA LYS A 40 19.71 12.78 -13.93
C LYS A 40 18.62 13.77 -13.52
N ALA A 41 18.15 14.62 -14.45
CA ALA A 41 17.06 15.54 -14.19
C ALA A 41 15.78 14.81 -13.78
N VAL A 42 15.45 13.70 -14.46
CA VAL A 42 14.29 12.86 -14.15
C VAL A 42 14.45 12.18 -12.79
N ILE A 43 15.63 11.62 -12.50
CA ILE A 43 15.92 11.01 -11.19
C ILE A 43 15.76 12.05 -10.06
N THR A 44 16.28 13.26 -10.26
CA THR A 44 16.17 14.35 -9.27
C THR A 44 14.73 14.78 -9.06
N VAL A 45 13.95 14.96 -10.14
CA VAL A 45 12.53 15.33 -10.03
C VAL A 45 11.75 14.25 -9.30
N ILE A 46 11.97 12.97 -9.60
CA ILE A 46 11.30 11.85 -8.93
C ILE A 46 11.70 11.80 -7.45
N ALA A 47 12.99 11.92 -7.13
CA ALA A 47 13.48 11.91 -5.75
C ALA A 47 12.91 13.07 -4.93
N LEU A 48 12.88 14.28 -5.51
CA LEU A 48 12.28 15.46 -4.88
C LEU A 48 10.77 15.29 -4.70
N ALA A 49 10.07 14.83 -5.73
CA ALA A 49 8.65 14.55 -5.65
C ALA A 49 8.35 13.54 -4.54
N PHE A 50 9.14 12.47 -4.44
CA PHE A 50 9.01 11.46 -3.39
C PHE A 50 9.23 12.03 -1.99
N GLY A 51 10.24 12.89 -1.83
CA GLY A 51 10.51 13.60 -0.57
C GLY A 51 9.39 14.55 -0.16
N VAL A 52 8.87 15.35 -1.08
CA VAL A 52 7.74 16.27 -0.84
C VAL A 52 6.48 15.48 -0.50
N PHE A 53 6.17 14.42 -1.27
CA PHE A 53 5.03 13.54 -0.98
C PHE A 53 5.14 12.89 0.39
N SER A 54 6.30 12.35 0.74
CA SER A 54 6.51 11.68 2.03
C SER A 54 6.31 12.65 3.20
N ASN A 55 6.81 13.88 3.09
CA ASN A 55 6.59 14.91 4.11
C ASN A 55 5.13 15.33 4.22
N ALA A 56 4.43 15.48 3.09
CA ALA A 56 3.00 15.78 3.08
C ALA A 56 2.18 14.67 3.78
N PHE A 57 2.50 13.40 3.51
CA PHE A 57 1.88 12.26 4.20
C PHE A 57 2.19 12.23 5.70
N ALA A 58 3.43 12.53 6.11
CA ALA A 58 3.78 12.62 7.52
C ALA A 58 2.98 13.74 8.24
N GLY A 59 2.83 14.91 7.59
CA GLY A 59 1.98 15.98 8.09
C GLY A 59 0.50 15.56 8.20
N LEU A 60 -0.01 14.84 7.21
CA LEU A 60 -1.37 14.31 7.23
C LEU A 60 -1.59 13.31 8.37
N LEU A 61 -0.65 12.39 8.59
CA LEU A 61 -0.67 11.46 9.72
C LEU A 61 -0.60 12.20 11.06
N GLY A 62 0.15 13.30 11.13
CA GLY A 62 0.16 14.19 12.28
C GLY A 62 -1.22 14.79 12.58
N ILE A 63 -1.91 15.30 11.56
CA ILE A 63 -3.28 15.85 11.70
C ILE A 63 -4.26 14.75 12.13
N ILE A 64 -4.16 13.56 11.55
CA ILE A 64 -4.97 12.38 11.93
C ILE A 64 -4.75 12.02 13.41
N GLY A 65 -3.50 12.05 13.87
CA GLY A 65 -3.15 11.72 15.26
C GLY A 65 -3.60 12.77 16.28
N LEU A 66 -3.67 14.03 15.87
CA LEU A 66 -4.07 15.15 16.74
C LEU A 66 -5.59 15.27 16.88
N VAL A 67 -6.36 14.92 15.85
CA VAL A 67 -7.82 15.07 15.84
C VAL A 67 -8.49 13.71 15.58
N PRO A 68 -8.95 13.02 16.63
CA PRO A 68 -9.52 11.67 16.54
C PRO A 68 -10.69 11.55 15.55
N LEU A 69 -11.45 12.64 15.35
CA LEU A 69 -12.58 12.68 14.42
C LEU A 69 -12.14 12.80 12.96
N LEU A 70 -11.02 13.47 12.67
CA LEU A 70 -10.53 13.64 11.29
C LEU A 70 -9.87 12.38 10.76
N GLY A 71 -9.31 11.54 11.64
CA GLY A 71 -8.70 10.26 11.27
C GLY A 71 -9.61 9.41 10.37
N PRO A 72 -10.81 9.02 10.82
CA PRO A 72 -11.74 8.22 10.01
C PRO A 72 -12.15 8.89 8.70
N ILE A 73 -12.31 10.21 8.68
CA ILE A 73 -12.74 10.95 7.48
C ILE A 73 -11.62 10.97 6.44
N ILE A 74 -10.40 11.31 6.85
CA ILE A 74 -9.23 11.37 5.95
C ILE A 74 -8.93 9.99 5.38
N VAL A 75 -8.97 8.93 6.21
CA VAL A 75 -8.76 7.56 5.75
C VAL A 75 -9.81 7.14 4.71
N LYS A 76 -11.09 7.52 4.91
CA LYS A 76 -12.15 7.28 3.92
C LYS A 76 -11.86 8.01 2.61
N VAL A 77 -11.52 9.29 2.66
CA VAL A 77 -11.23 10.09 1.45
C VAL A 77 -10.03 9.55 0.69
N LEU A 78 -8.95 9.17 1.37
CA LEU A 78 -7.76 8.60 0.73
C LEU A 78 -7.97 7.19 0.20
N SER A 79 -8.81 6.38 0.85
CA SER A 79 -9.09 5.02 0.38
C SER A 79 -10.00 5.00 -0.84
N LEU A 80 -10.84 6.02 -1.05
CA LEU A 80 -11.73 6.11 -2.21
C LEU A 80 -10.97 6.00 -3.55
N PRO A 81 -9.96 6.83 -3.88
CA PRO A 81 -9.17 6.68 -5.11
C PRO A 81 -8.60 5.28 -5.30
N PHE A 82 -8.12 4.66 -4.22
CA PHE A 82 -7.60 3.30 -4.26
C PHE A 82 -8.68 2.29 -4.64
N PHE A 83 -9.88 2.38 -4.05
CA PHE A 83 -11.02 1.52 -4.43
C PHE A 83 -11.40 1.70 -5.90
N TRP A 84 -11.44 2.94 -6.40
CA TRP A 84 -11.71 3.22 -7.81
C TRP A 84 -10.65 2.60 -8.74
N LEU A 85 -9.36 2.72 -8.40
CA LEU A 85 -8.28 2.10 -9.17
C LEU A 85 -8.38 0.58 -9.18
N MET A 86 -8.56 -0.05 -8.01
CA MET A 86 -8.69 -1.50 -7.92
C MET A 86 -9.91 -2.01 -8.68
N ASN A 87 -11.01 -1.25 -8.64
CA ASN A 87 -12.23 -1.56 -9.38
C ASN A 87 -12.01 -1.44 -10.90
N ALA A 88 -11.33 -0.39 -11.36
CA ALA A 88 -10.96 -0.22 -12.77
C ALA A 88 -10.06 -1.38 -13.26
N VAL A 89 -9.07 -1.78 -12.46
CA VAL A 89 -8.22 -2.95 -12.76
C VAL A 89 -9.06 -4.23 -12.83
N GLY A 90 -9.96 -4.43 -11.87
CA GLY A 90 -10.86 -5.60 -11.85
C GLY A 90 -11.75 -5.67 -13.09
N TYR A 91 -12.29 -4.55 -13.55
CA TYR A 91 -13.05 -4.48 -14.81
C TYR A 91 -12.17 -4.72 -16.04
N TYR A 92 -10.99 -4.13 -16.09
CA TYR A 92 -10.05 -4.29 -17.19
C TYR A 92 -9.61 -5.76 -17.34
N VAL A 93 -9.21 -6.40 -16.25
CA VAL A 93 -8.82 -7.81 -16.22
C VAL A 93 -10.01 -8.70 -16.59
N SER A 94 -11.20 -8.40 -16.06
CA SER A 94 -12.44 -9.14 -16.43
C SER A 94 -12.73 -9.04 -17.93
N ALA A 95 -12.60 -7.85 -18.52
CA ALA A 95 -12.81 -7.64 -19.94
C ALA A 95 -11.79 -8.40 -20.79
N MET A 96 -10.51 -8.40 -20.41
CA MET A 96 -9.48 -9.19 -21.08
C MET A 96 -9.74 -10.70 -20.98
N ALA A 97 -10.14 -11.20 -19.80
CA ALA A 97 -10.45 -12.61 -19.59
C ALA A 97 -11.64 -13.07 -20.44
N ILE A 98 -12.70 -12.26 -20.50
CA ILE A 98 -13.88 -12.49 -21.35
C ILE A 98 -13.48 -12.54 -22.83
N LYS A 99 -12.62 -11.61 -23.29
CA LYS A 99 -12.09 -11.61 -24.66
C LYS A 99 -11.27 -12.86 -24.98
N LYS A 100 -10.57 -13.42 -23.98
CA LYS A 100 -9.78 -14.66 -24.11
C LYS A 100 -10.61 -15.96 -23.99
N GLY A 101 -11.93 -15.86 -23.80
CA GLY A 101 -12.83 -17.03 -23.72
C GLY A 101 -13.16 -17.51 -22.30
N TYR A 102 -12.54 -16.94 -21.26
CA TYR A 102 -12.76 -17.31 -19.84
C TYR A 102 -14.04 -16.70 -19.25
N LYS A 103 -15.11 -16.60 -20.05
CA LYS A 103 -16.37 -15.94 -19.64
C LYS A 103 -17.02 -16.66 -18.45
N GLN A 104 -17.02 -17.99 -18.48
CA GLN A 104 -17.62 -18.83 -17.44
C GLN A 104 -16.83 -18.76 -16.13
N ASP A 105 -15.50 -18.62 -16.20
CA ASP A 105 -14.66 -18.47 -15.02
C ASP A 105 -14.92 -17.11 -14.35
N VAL A 106 -14.93 -16.02 -15.13
CA VAL A 106 -15.24 -14.67 -14.61
C VAL A 106 -16.63 -14.64 -13.97
N LEU A 107 -17.62 -15.30 -14.58
CA LEU A 107 -18.97 -15.37 -14.03
C LEU A 107 -19.01 -16.21 -12.75
N SER A 108 -18.37 -17.38 -12.75
CA SER A 108 -18.27 -18.26 -11.58
C SER A 108 -17.64 -17.54 -10.38
N TYR A 109 -16.55 -16.79 -10.58
CA TYR A 109 -15.93 -16.00 -9.52
C TYR A 109 -16.86 -14.92 -8.95
N ARG A 110 -17.62 -14.25 -9.82
CA ARG A 110 -18.61 -13.24 -9.39
C ARG A 110 -19.74 -13.88 -8.58
N ILE A 111 -20.26 -15.02 -9.03
CA ILE A 111 -21.32 -15.77 -8.33
C ILE A 111 -20.82 -16.22 -6.95
N VAL A 112 -19.63 -16.82 -6.87
CA VAL A 112 -19.04 -17.26 -5.59
C VAL A 112 -18.87 -16.08 -4.62
N THR A 113 -18.42 -14.94 -5.12
CA THR A 113 -18.27 -13.73 -4.30
C THR A 113 -19.62 -13.21 -3.79
N VAL A 114 -20.66 -13.21 -4.63
CA VAL A 114 -22.02 -12.81 -4.23
C VAL A 114 -22.58 -13.75 -3.17
N ILE A 115 -22.44 -15.07 -3.37
CA ILE A 115 -22.87 -16.07 -2.38
C ILE A 115 -22.16 -15.86 -1.05
N PHE A 116 -20.84 -15.64 -1.09
CA PHE A 116 -20.04 -15.37 0.11
C PHE A 116 -20.51 -14.10 0.84
N LEU A 117 -20.74 -13.00 0.12
CA LEU A 117 -21.22 -11.75 0.71
C LEU A 117 -22.60 -11.91 1.35
N ILE A 118 -23.52 -12.61 0.69
CA ILE A 118 -24.85 -12.91 1.25
C ILE A 118 -24.70 -13.75 2.53
N GLY A 119 -23.89 -14.81 2.48
CA GLY A 119 -23.62 -15.66 3.65
C GLY A 119 -23.00 -14.88 4.81
N PHE A 120 -22.05 -13.98 4.53
CA PHE A 120 -21.43 -13.11 5.53
C PHE A 120 -22.45 -12.16 6.17
N VAL A 121 -23.29 -11.51 5.36
CA VAL A 121 -24.34 -10.61 5.86
C VAL A 121 -25.34 -11.36 6.73
N LEU A 122 -25.82 -12.52 6.27
CA LEU A 122 -26.74 -13.36 7.05
C LEU A 122 -26.12 -13.84 8.36
N GLY A 123 -24.88 -14.32 8.30
CA GLY A 123 -24.12 -14.75 9.48
C GLY A 123 -23.94 -13.62 10.50
N PHE A 124 -23.62 -12.41 10.03
CA PHE A 124 -23.51 -11.23 10.89
C PHE A 124 -24.84 -10.86 11.55
N ILE A 125 -25.95 -10.89 10.80
CA ILE A 125 -27.29 -10.62 11.33
C ILE A 125 -27.65 -11.64 12.41
N ILE A 126 -27.48 -12.94 12.14
CA ILE A 126 -27.79 -14.01 13.10
C ILE A 126 -26.92 -13.88 14.35
N ALA A 127 -25.63 -13.65 14.19
CA ALA A 127 -24.71 -13.48 15.32
C ALA A 127 -25.11 -12.32 16.23
N LYS A 128 -25.61 -11.21 15.66
CA LYS A 128 -26.08 -10.04 16.40
C LYS A 128 -27.46 -10.21 17.04
N LEU A 129 -28.27 -11.15 16.57
CA LEU A 129 -29.58 -11.46 17.17
C LEU A 129 -29.47 -12.44 18.33
N ILE A 130 -28.47 -13.32 18.30
CA ILE A 130 -28.25 -14.36 19.32
C ILE A 130 -27.26 -13.91 20.41
N GLY A 131 -26.26 -13.10 20.05
CA GLY A 131 -25.30 -12.51 21.00
C GLY A 131 -25.70 -11.12 21.46
#